data_AF-A0A8X8BL50-F1
#
_entry.id   AF-A0A8X8BL50-F1
#
_cell.length_a   1.000
_cell.length_b   1.000
_cell.length_c   1.000
_cell.angle_alpha   90.00
_cell.angle_beta   90.00
_cell.angle_gamma   90.00
#
_symmetry.space_group_name_H-M   'P 1'
#
loop_
_entity.id
_entity.type
_entity.pdbx_description
1 polymer ?
#
loop_
_entity_poly.entity_id
_entity_poly.type
_entity_poly.pdbx_seq_one_letter_code
_entity_poly.pdbx_strand_id
1 'polypeptide(L)'
;MGEADTVTPFNLPAVTMTISYTLEVANARFAGFSKLLFRWKGSIYKLLYKEFLVFATLYTALSLVYRLQLTADQRQLFEEVALYVNRYTDLIPLSFVLGFYVSLVVNRWWNQYTSIPLPDQLMMVVSANVHGVDERGRILRRTLMRYANLSSVLILRSVSTRVRKRFPTMEHIVEAGFMTRDELKKFDSLYSDFNKYWIPLAWFTNLAAQARREGRVRDDVALRLLMDELNNYRAKCSMLFHYDWISIPLVYTQVAEQIINPFGEDDDDFETNKLIDRNIQANDMHQNLPPAEKDKYWNETTAQPPYTLATASETLKPSFLGSTFDMRMTDDSNQQQTMDAIPNTPSLRTPMLGRFLTAASPAISLKNFGRPKGGLHMLRLRGDSVNSNPWQSEEQSRSNCINEEDSEGEERESSQQSTPVNRPCKPRRLEASEQQKKREEAQITITIEPSTENETTDA
;
A
#
# COMPACT_ATOMS: atom_id res chain seq x y z
N MET A 1 -25.59 50.76 -6.62
CA MET A 1 -26.24 49.84 -5.68
C MET A 1 -26.37 48.51 -6.39
N GLY A 2 -25.40 47.62 -6.16
CA GLY A 2 -25.44 46.24 -6.61
C GLY A 2 -24.83 45.43 -5.47
N GLU A 3 -25.64 44.61 -4.83
CA GLU A 3 -25.26 43.78 -3.68
C GLU A 3 -24.12 42.83 -4.09
N ALA A 4 -23.03 42.91 -3.33
CA ALA A 4 -21.99 41.90 -3.36
C ALA A 4 -22.51 40.70 -2.56
N ASP A 5 -22.81 39.60 -3.26
CA ASP A 5 -23.09 38.31 -2.63
C ASP A 5 -21.86 37.87 -1.84
N THR A 6 -21.89 38.12 -0.53
CA THR A 6 -20.96 37.54 0.43
C THR A 6 -21.18 36.05 0.47
N VAL A 7 -20.33 35.30 -0.22
CA VAL A 7 -20.22 33.84 -0.10
C VAL A 7 -19.87 33.53 1.35
N THR A 8 -20.87 33.10 2.12
CA THR A 8 -20.66 32.54 3.46
C THR A 8 -19.80 31.28 3.33
N PRO A 9 -18.70 31.15 4.08
CA PRO A 9 -17.94 29.91 4.09
C PRO A 9 -18.83 28.80 4.64
N PHE A 10 -19.02 27.75 3.83
CA PHE A 10 -19.66 26.51 4.26
C PHE A 10 -18.92 25.99 5.49
N ASN A 11 -19.51 26.16 6.68
CA ASN A 11 -19.09 25.49 7.89
C ASN A 11 -19.39 24.00 7.73
N LEU A 12 -18.46 23.26 7.11
CA LEU A 12 -18.40 21.83 7.26
C LEU A 12 -18.20 21.56 8.77
N PRO A 13 -19.05 20.76 9.43
CA PRO A 13 -18.80 20.37 10.81
C PRO A 13 -17.39 19.78 10.89
N ALA A 14 -16.61 20.22 11.87
CA ALA A 14 -15.29 19.67 12.14
C ALA A 14 -15.43 18.21 12.61
N VAL A 15 -15.65 17.32 11.66
CA VAL A 15 -15.76 15.87 11.89
C VAL A 15 -14.35 15.35 12.12
N THR A 16 -14.11 14.91 13.35
CA THR A 16 -12.89 14.24 13.82
C THR A 16 -12.25 13.41 12.71
N MET A 17 -11.03 13.77 12.31
CA MET A 17 -10.18 12.99 11.43
C MET A 17 -9.43 11.93 12.24
N THR A 18 -8.81 10.96 11.56
CA THR A 18 -7.67 10.19 12.09
C THR A 18 -6.76 11.12 12.86
N ILE A 19 -6.23 10.63 13.98
CA ILE A 19 -5.60 11.48 14.98
C ILE A 19 -4.23 11.94 14.47
N SER A 20 -4.22 13.11 13.82
CA SER A 20 -2.98 13.78 13.45
C SER A 20 -2.43 14.56 14.64
N TYR A 21 -1.21 14.22 15.04
CA TYR A 21 -0.42 14.94 16.04
C TYR A 21 0.92 15.42 15.47
N THR A 22 1.11 15.37 14.14
CA THR A 22 2.36 15.71 13.45
C THR A 22 2.85 17.11 13.79
N LEU A 23 1.96 18.10 13.85
CA LEU A 23 2.31 19.49 14.17
C LEU A 23 2.77 19.65 15.63
N GLU A 24 2.22 18.87 16.56
CA GLU A 24 2.57 18.92 17.99
C GLU A 24 4.00 18.43 18.26
N VAL A 25 4.50 17.54 17.40
CA VAL A 25 5.86 16.96 17.47
C VAL A 25 6.80 17.44 16.35
N ALA A 26 6.44 18.49 15.62
CA ALA A 26 7.23 19.00 14.49
C ALA A 26 8.64 19.45 14.88
N ASN A 27 8.84 19.85 16.15
CA ASN A 27 10.13 20.24 16.69
C ASN A 27 10.47 19.40 17.93
N ALA A 28 11.72 18.95 18.03
CA ALA A 28 12.24 18.31 19.25
C ALA A 28 12.39 19.34 20.37
N ARG A 29 11.37 19.45 21.23
CA ARG A 29 11.34 20.36 22.38
C ARG A 29 11.38 19.58 23.69
N PHE A 30 11.81 20.24 24.77
CA PHE A 30 11.70 19.69 26.12
C PHE A 30 10.25 19.27 26.41
N ALA A 31 10.07 18.05 26.92
CA ALA A 31 8.78 17.44 27.19
C ALA A 31 7.83 17.34 25.96
N GLY A 32 8.36 17.30 24.73
CA GLY A 32 7.57 17.18 23.51
C GLY A 32 6.66 15.94 23.51
N PHE A 33 7.21 14.76 23.76
CA PHE A 33 6.43 13.52 23.86
C PHE A 33 5.63 13.39 25.15
N SER A 34 6.08 14.01 26.25
CA SER A 34 5.33 13.99 27.52
C SER A 34 3.94 14.61 27.39
N LYS A 35 3.76 15.58 26.47
CA LYS A 35 2.44 16.15 26.16
C LYS A 35 1.47 15.14 25.54
N LEU A 36 1.97 14.18 24.76
CA LEU A 36 1.14 13.16 24.12
C LEU A 36 0.51 12.19 25.12
N LEU A 37 1.16 11.99 26.28
CA LEU A 37 0.63 11.14 27.36
C LEU A 37 -0.67 11.70 27.99
N PHE A 38 -0.99 12.98 27.80
CA PHE A 38 -2.24 13.56 28.31
C PHE A 38 -3.39 13.50 27.30
N ARG A 39 -3.17 12.93 26.10
CA ARG A 39 -4.21 12.76 25.08
C ARG A 39 -5.07 11.53 25.41
N TRP A 40 -6.39 11.66 25.24
CA TRP A 40 -7.34 10.56 25.47
C TRP A 40 -7.78 9.83 24.19
N LYS A 41 -8.12 10.57 23.13
CA LYS A 41 -8.51 9.96 21.84
C LYS A 41 -7.31 9.24 21.21
N GLY A 42 -7.51 8.02 20.73
CA GLY A 42 -6.45 7.14 20.19
C GLY A 42 -5.32 6.83 21.16
N SER A 43 -5.57 7.00 22.45
CA SER A 43 -4.56 6.75 23.47
C SER A 43 -4.58 5.31 23.96
N ILE A 44 -3.45 4.87 24.51
CA ILE A 44 -3.34 3.58 25.20
C ILE A 44 -4.34 3.45 26.36
N TYR A 45 -4.71 4.56 27.02
CA TYR A 45 -5.67 4.56 28.11
C TYR A 45 -7.08 4.19 27.64
N LYS A 46 -7.53 4.78 26.52
CA LYS A 46 -8.84 4.47 25.95
C LYS A 46 -8.91 3.02 25.46
N LEU A 47 -7.78 2.45 25.04
CA LEU A 47 -7.73 1.07 24.56
C LEU A 47 -7.68 0.04 25.71
N LEU A 48 -6.96 0.31 26.80
CA LEU A 48 -6.69 -0.67 27.87
C LEU A 48 -7.49 -0.47 29.16
N TYR A 49 -8.32 0.57 29.30
CA TYR A 49 -8.94 0.87 30.60
C TYR A 49 -9.85 -0.26 31.11
N LYS A 50 -10.50 -1.02 30.23
CA LYS A 50 -11.41 -2.11 30.63
C LYS A 50 -10.62 -3.30 31.13
N GLU A 51 -9.61 -3.70 30.38
CA GLU A 51 -8.68 -4.79 30.69
C GLU A 51 -7.92 -4.48 31.98
N PHE A 52 -7.47 -3.23 32.14
CA PHE A 52 -6.82 -2.76 33.35
C PHE A 52 -7.76 -2.79 34.56
N LEU A 53 -9.03 -2.39 34.40
CA LEU A 53 -10.02 -2.44 35.48
C LEU A 53 -10.28 -3.89 35.92
N VAL A 54 -10.42 -4.82 34.97
CA VAL A 54 -10.58 -6.26 35.26
C VAL A 54 -9.35 -6.79 36.00
N PHE A 55 -8.15 -6.50 35.50
CA PHE A 55 -6.89 -6.89 36.12
C PHE A 55 -6.77 -6.35 37.56
N ALA A 56 -7.01 -5.06 37.76
CA ALA A 56 -6.96 -4.42 39.06
C ALA A 56 -7.98 -5.04 40.03
N THR A 57 -9.21 -5.29 39.55
CA THR A 57 -10.27 -5.90 40.37
C THR A 57 -9.89 -7.31 40.79
N LEU A 58 -9.42 -8.15 39.87
CA LEU A 58 -8.99 -9.52 40.17
C LEU A 58 -7.79 -9.54 41.12
N TYR A 59 -6.78 -8.70 40.88
CA TYR A 59 -5.61 -8.59 41.74
C TYR A 59 -5.99 -8.14 43.16
N THR A 60 -6.82 -7.10 43.28
CA THR A 60 -7.31 -6.63 44.57
C THR A 60 -8.16 -7.68 45.27
N ALA A 61 -9.05 -8.38 44.56
CA ALA A 61 -9.84 -9.48 45.13
C ALA A 61 -8.94 -10.59 45.69
N LEU A 62 -7.93 -11.03 44.92
CA LEU A 62 -6.96 -12.04 45.35
C LEU A 62 -6.18 -11.57 46.60
N SER A 63 -5.76 -10.31 46.61
CA SER A 63 -5.06 -9.69 47.75
C SER A 63 -5.94 -9.62 49.00
N LEU A 64 -7.23 -9.31 48.86
CA LEU A 64 -8.19 -9.28 49.97
C LEU A 64 -8.47 -10.69 50.50
N VAL A 65 -8.64 -11.69 49.63
CA VAL A 65 -8.79 -13.09 50.03
C VAL A 65 -7.57 -13.53 50.85
N TYR A 66 -6.35 -13.27 50.36
CA TYR A 66 -5.12 -13.59 51.08
C TYR A 66 -5.03 -12.90 52.45
N ARG A 67 -5.36 -11.61 52.53
CA ARG A 67 -5.21 -10.83 53.78
C ARG A 67 -6.31 -11.09 54.80
N LEU A 68 -7.55 -11.30 54.37
CA LEU A 68 -8.73 -11.28 55.23
C LEU A 68 -9.40 -12.65 55.38
N GLN A 69 -9.31 -13.55 54.40
CA GLN A 69 -10.05 -14.83 54.42
C GLN A 69 -9.16 -16.05 54.68
N LEU A 70 -7.94 -16.09 54.13
CA LEU A 70 -7.08 -17.27 54.28
C LEU A 70 -6.55 -17.43 55.71
N THR A 71 -6.54 -18.68 56.19
CA THR A 71 -5.90 -19.08 57.45
C THR A 71 -4.38 -19.10 57.33
N ALA A 72 -3.66 -19.20 58.46
CA ALA A 72 -2.19 -19.17 58.48
C ALA A 72 -1.56 -20.24 57.58
N ASP A 73 -2.06 -21.47 57.64
CA ASP A 73 -1.55 -22.59 56.83
C ASP A 73 -1.83 -22.39 55.33
N GLN A 74 -3.02 -21.86 54.99
CA GLN A 74 -3.40 -21.56 53.60
C GLN A 74 -2.57 -20.41 53.01
N ARG A 75 -2.17 -19.43 53.82
CA ARG A 75 -1.30 -18.33 53.39
C ARG A 75 0.08 -18.82 53.02
N GLN A 76 0.67 -19.74 53.78
CA GLN A 76 1.95 -20.36 53.45
C GLN A 76 1.89 -21.06 52.09
N LEU A 77 0.84 -21.85 51.84
CA LEU A 77 0.64 -22.50 50.55
C LEU A 77 0.47 -21.48 49.41
N PHE A 78 -0.31 -20.41 49.64
CA PHE A 78 -0.48 -19.34 48.65
C PHE A 78 0.84 -18.64 48.31
N GLU A 79 1.68 -18.37 49.31
CA GLU A 79 3.01 -17.77 49.11
C GLU A 79 3.93 -18.70 48.30
N GLU A 80 3.91 -20.00 48.57
CA GLU A 80 4.64 -20.99 47.77
C GLU A 80 4.18 -21.00 46.31
N VAL A 81 2.86 -20.97 46.07
CA VAL A 81 2.28 -20.90 44.72
C VAL A 81 2.65 -19.58 44.03
N ALA A 82 2.59 -18.45 44.74
CA ALA A 82 2.97 -17.15 44.19
C ALA A 82 4.45 -17.13 43.78
N LEU A 83 5.35 -17.68 44.60
CA LEU A 83 6.76 -17.84 44.28
C LEU A 83 6.99 -18.83 43.13
N TYR A 84 6.17 -19.87 43.01
CA TYR A 84 6.19 -20.79 41.88
C TYR A 84 5.81 -20.06 40.59
N VAL A 85 4.69 -19.34 40.56
CA VAL A 85 4.23 -18.60 39.36
C VAL A 85 5.20 -17.47 38.98
N ASN A 86 5.74 -16.74 39.96
CA ASN A 86 6.70 -15.67 39.70
C ASN A 86 7.96 -16.19 38.98
N ARG A 87 8.40 -17.43 39.30
CA ARG A 87 9.52 -18.06 38.59
C ARG A 87 9.26 -18.23 37.09
N TYR A 88 8.01 -18.38 36.66
CA TYR A 88 7.65 -18.53 35.24
C TYR A 88 7.41 -17.22 34.50
N THR A 89 7.33 -16.09 35.20
CA THR A 89 7.05 -14.80 34.57
C THR A 89 8.19 -14.37 33.64
N ASP A 90 9.44 -14.72 33.99
CA ASP A 90 10.63 -14.38 33.21
C ASP A 90 11.00 -15.42 32.12
N LEU A 91 10.33 -16.59 32.09
CA LEU A 91 10.67 -17.65 31.12
C LEU A 91 10.21 -17.36 29.69
N ILE A 92 9.21 -16.50 29.51
CA ILE A 92 8.66 -16.20 28.18
C ILE A 92 9.18 -14.82 27.75
N PRO A 93 10.07 -14.72 26.76
CA PRO A 93 10.54 -13.44 26.23
C PRO A 93 9.45 -12.79 25.37
N LEU A 94 8.36 -12.35 26.01
CA LEU A 94 7.19 -11.73 25.36
C LEU A 94 7.61 -10.53 24.52
N SER A 95 8.59 -9.75 24.97
CA SER A 95 9.13 -8.59 24.26
C SER A 95 9.67 -8.92 22.87
N PHE A 96 10.31 -10.08 22.69
CA PHE A 96 10.87 -10.49 21.41
C PHE A 96 9.74 -10.80 20.41
N VAL A 97 8.81 -11.68 20.80
CA VAL A 97 7.69 -12.11 19.95
C VAL A 97 6.79 -10.92 19.61
N LEU A 98 6.50 -10.07 20.60
CA LEU A 98 5.71 -8.85 20.41
C LEU A 98 6.38 -7.89 19.42
N GLY A 99 7.71 -7.71 19.50
CA GLY A 99 8.45 -6.85 18.58
C GLY A 99 8.32 -7.26 17.11
N PHE A 100 8.47 -8.56 16.80
CA PHE A 100 8.29 -9.07 15.43
C PHE A 100 6.85 -8.94 14.96
N TYR A 101 5.89 -9.30 15.82
CA TYR A 101 4.48 -9.22 15.48
C TYR A 101 4.04 -7.79 15.19
N VAL A 102 4.37 -6.84 16.08
CA VAL A 102 4.05 -5.42 15.90
C VAL A 102 4.70 -4.88 14.63
N SER A 103 5.95 -5.23 14.35
CA SER A 103 6.63 -4.82 13.11
C SER A 103 5.91 -5.33 11.85
N LEU A 104 5.44 -6.58 11.87
CA LEU A 104 4.64 -7.16 10.78
C LEU A 104 3.32 -6.42 10.60
N VAL A 105 2.61 -6.14 11.70
CA VAL A 105 1.33 -5.41 11.70
C VAL A 105 1.50 -4.00 11.15
N VAL A 106 2.47 -3.24 11.65
CA VAL A 106 2.74 -1.86 11.20
C VAL A 106 3.12 -1.83 9.72
N ASN A 107 3.92 -2.79 9.26
CA ASN A 107 4.26 -2.89 7.84
C ASN A 107 3.02 -3.15 6.97
N ARG A 108 2.16 -4.09 7.37
CA ARG A 108 0.88 -4.36 6.69
C ARG A 108 -0.06 -3.16 6.73
N TRP A 109 -0.15 -2.47 7.86
CA TRP A 109 -0.93 -1.24 8.03
C TRP A 109 -0.50 -0.16 7.02
N TRP A 110 0.80 0.11 6.91
CA TRP A 110 1.33 1.10 5.97
C TRP A 110 1.15 0.69 4.51
N ASN A 111 1.33 -0.59 4.20
CA ASN A 111 1.13 -1.09 2.83
C ASN A 111 -0.36 -1.04 2.43
N GLN A 112 -1.29 -1.24 3.37
CA GLN A 112 -2.72 -1.04 3.13
C GLN A 112 -3.04 0.43 2.85
N TYR A 113 -2.49 1.36 3.64
CA TYR A 113 -2.63 2.80 3.40
C TYR A 113 -2.17 3.21 1.99
N THR A 114 -0.97 2.79 1.60
CA THR A 114 -0.39 3.10 0.27
C THR A 114 -1.10 2.39 -0.89
N SER A 115 -1.87 1.34 -0.59
CA SER A 115 -2.72 0.62 -1.54
C SER A 115 -4.10 1.26 -1.72
N ILE A 116 -4.45 2.33 -0.98
CA ILE A 116 -5.72 3.03 -1.20
C ILE A 116 -5.71 3.66 -2.61
N PRO A 117 -6.70 3.35 -3.47
CA PRO A 117 -6.71 3.79 -4.85
C PRO A 117 -7.14 5.27 -4.96
N LEU A 118 -6.15 6.16 -5.07
CA LEU A 118 -6.35 7.59 -5.29
C LEU A 118 -6.38 7.91 -6.80
N PRO A 119 -7.36 8.71 -7.29
CA PRO A 119 -7.58 8.91 -8.72
C PRO A 119 -6.64 9.94 -9.36
N ASP A 120 -5.83 10.66 -8.58
CA ASP A 120 -5.06 11.84 -8.99
C ASP A 120 -4.25 11.64 -10.28
N GLN A 121 -3.43 10.58 -10.31
CA GLN A 121 -2.56 10.30 -11.45
C GLN A 121 -3.39 9.94 -12.69
N LEU A 122 -4.39 9.09 -12.54
CA LEU A 122 -5.31 8.72 -13.61
C LEU A 122 -6.10 9.94 -14.12
N MET A 123 -6.50 10.82 -13.22
CA MET A 123 -7.24 12.04 -13.50
C MET A 123 -6.42 13.03 -14.33
N MET A 124 -5.14 13.21 -14.00
CA MET A 124 -4.21 14.00 -14.82
C MET A 124 -4.07 13.42 -16.23
N VAL A 125 -3.90 12.11 -16.36
CA VAL A 125 -3.75 11.44 -17.66
C VAL A 125 -5.04 11.55 -18.49
N VAL A 126 -6.21 11.34 -17.89
CA VAL A 126 -7.51 11.50 -18.57
C VAL A 126 -7.72 12.95 -19.03
N SER A 127 -7.41 13.93 -18.18
CA SER A 127 -7.56 15.34 -18.52
C SER A 127 -6.65 15.74 -19.70
N ALA A 128 -5.39 15.28 -19.70
CA ALA A 128 -4.42 15.64 -20.72
C ALA A 128 -4.66 14.94 -22.07
N ASN A 129 -5.22 13.72 -22.08
CA ASN A 129 -5.25 12.86 -23.27
C ASN A 129 -6.64 12.63 -23.88
N VAL A 130 -7.72 13.01 -23.18
CA VAL A 130 -9.11 12.87 -23.69
C VAL A 130 -9.65 14.24 -24.08
N HIS A 131 -9.67 14.50 -25.38
CA HIS A 131 -9.98 15.81 -25.96
C HIS A 131 -11.47 16.02 -26.26
N GLY A 132 -11.85 17.29 -26.43
CA GLY A 132 -13.21 17.72 -26.73
C GLY A 132 -13.72 18.70 -25.70
N VAL A 133 -13.96 19.94 -26.13
CA VAL A 133 -14.58 21.00 -25.31
C VAL A 133 -16.11 20.91 -25.37
N ASP A 134 -16.62 20.18 -26.37
CA ASP A 134 -18.02 19.86 -26.52
C ASP A 134 -18.52 18.90 -25.43
N GLU A 135 -19.85 18.83 -25.32
CA GLU A 135 -20.53 18.05 -24.29
C GLU A 135 -20.11 16.57 -24.30
N ARG A 136 -19.86 15.99 -25.49
CA ARG A 136 -19.38 14.60 -25.60
C ARG A 136 -18.00 14.42 -24.95
N GLY A 137 -17.06 15.33 -25.19
CA GLY A 137 -15.73 15.28 -24.58
C GLY A 137 -15.80 15.42 -23.06
N ARG A 138 -16.67 16.31 -22.57
CA ARG A 138 -16.94 16.46 -21.14
C ARG A 138 -17.50 15.18 -20.52
N ILE A 139 -18.54 14.60 -21.13
CA ILE A 139 -19.16 13.34 -20.66
C ILE A 139 -18.15 12.19 -20.65
N LEU A 140 -17.30 12.08 -21.68
CA LEU A 140 -16.27 11.03 -21.74
C LEU A 140 -15.31 11.13 -20.56
N ARG A 141 -14.71 12.30 -20.31
CA ARG A 141 -13.79 12.52 -19.18
C ARG A 141 -14.45 12.19 -17.84
N ARG A 142 -15.67 12.71 -17.61
CA ARG A 142 -16.43 12.45 -16.38
C ARG A 142 -16.75 10.97 -16.18
N THR A 143 -17.14 10.28 -17.24
CA THR A 143 -17.54 8.86 -17.18
C THR A 143 -16.35 7.95 -16.93
N LEU A 144 -15.20 8.22 -17.58
CA LEU A 144 -13.95 7.52 -17.31
C LEU A 144 -13.56 7.64 -15.82
N MET A 145 -13.50 8.86 -15.29
CA MET A 145 -13.17 9.05 -13.87
C MET A 145 -14.22 8.47 -12.92
N ARG A 146 -15.51 8.55 -13.27
CA ARG A 146 -16.58 7.93 -12.50
C ARG A 146 -16.46 6.41 -12.44
N TYR A 147 -16.02 5.74 -13.52
CA TYR A 147 -15.76 4.30 -13.49
C TYR A 147 -14.60 3.92 -12.56
N ALA A 148 -13.51 4.70 -12.55
CA ALA A 148 -12.43 4.48 -11.60
C ALA A 148 -12.90 4.69 -10.15
N ASN A 149 -13.62 5.77 -9.88
CA ASN A 149 -14.19 6.07 -8.56
C ASN A 149 -15.23 5.04 -8.12
N LEU A 150 -16.04 4.53 -9.05
CA LEU A 150 -16.99 3.46 -8.77
C LEU A 150 -16.28 2.18 -8.35
N SER A 151 -15.18 1.82 -9.03
CA SER A 151 -14.37 0.65 -8.62
C SER A 151 -13.78 0.83 -7.22
N SER A 152 -13.23 2.01 -6.89
CA SER A 152 -12.70 2.26 -5.54
C SER A 152 -13.78 2.21 -4.47
N VAL A 153 -14.97 2.76 -4.71
CA VAL A 153 -16.09 2.64 -3.75
C VAL A 153 -16.53 1.19 -3.57
N LEU A 154 -16.59 0.40 -4.64
CA LEU A 154 -16.97 -1.02 -4.56
C LEU A 154 -15.97 -1.81 -3.72
N ILE A 155 -14.66 -1.61 -3.91
CA ILE A 155 -13.65 -2.32 -3.10
C ILE A 155 -13.62 -1.79 -1.66
N LEU A 156 -13.70 -0.47 -1.45
CA LEU A 156 -13.72 0.11 -0.10
C LEU A 156 -14.95 -0.32 0.69
N ARG A 157 -16.12 -0.47 0.05
CA ARG A 157 -17.33 -1.05 0.65
C ARG A 157 -17.14 -2.52 1.05
N SER A 158 -16.26 -3.25 0.38
CA SER A 158 -15.96 -4.64 0.70
C SER A 158 -15.03 -4.79 1.90
N VAL A 159 -14.03 -3.93 2.02
CA VAL A 159 -12.97 -4.05 3.05
C VAL A 159 -13.20 -3.16 4.29
N SER A 160 -13.99 -2.08 4.17
CA SER A 160 -14.23 -1.13 5.27
C SER A 160 -15.65 -1.18 5.80
N THR A 161 -15.80 -1.37 7.10
CA THR A 161 -17.10 -1.39 7.79
C THR A 161 -17.78 -0.03 7.73
N ARG A 162 -17.03 1.07 7.88
CA ARG A 162 -17.52 2.45 7.73
C ARG A 162 -18.13 2.71 6.36
N VAL A 163 -17.47 2.25 5.30
CA VAL A 163 -17.96 2.43 3.92
C VAL A 163 -19.13 1.49 3.66
N ARG A 164 -19.12 0.27 4.21
CA ARG A 164 -20.26 -0.66 4.14
C ARG A 164 -21.51 -0.11 4.81
N LYS A 165 -21.38 0.57 5.96
CA LYS A 165 -22.49 1.24 6.64
C LYS A 165 -23.03 2.43 5.83
N ARG A 166 -22.15 3.18 5.16
CA ARG A 166 -22.54 4.28 4.28
C ARG A 166 -23.24 3.80 3.00
N PHE A 167 -22.79 2.68 2.43
CA PHE A 167 -23.36 2.10 1.22
C PHE A 167 -23.76 0.64 1.46
N PRO A 168 -24.87 0.35 2.17
CA PRO A 168 -25.23 -1.03 2.50
C PRO A 168 -25.64 -1.86 1.28
N THR A 169 -26.28 -1.25 0.29
CA THR A 169 -26.76 -1.92 -0.93
C THR A 169 -26.24 -1.21 -2.18
N MET A 170 -26.36 -1.86 -3.34
CA MET A 170 -25.97 -1.26 -4.61
C MET A 170 -26.86 -0.05 -4.98
N GLU A 171 -28.10 -0.04 -4.49
CA GLU A 171 -29.03 1.09 -4.62
C GLU A 171 -28.46 2.37 -4.02
N HIS A 172 -27.83 2.30 -2.83
CA HIS A 172 -27.19 3.47 -2.21
C HIS A 172 -26.02 4.01 -3.05
N ILE A 173 -25.32 3.14 -3.80
CA ILE A 173 -24.25 3.56 -4.71
C ILE A 173 -24.83 4.29 -5.92
N VAL A 174 -26.01 3.86 -6.40
CA VAL A 174 -26.73 4.52 -7.48
C VAL A 174 -27.28 5.88 -7.03
N GLU A 175 -27.91 5.94 -5.87
CA GLU A 175 -28.45 7.17 -5.30
C GLU A 175 -27.35 8.20 -5.01
N ALA A 176 -26.18 7.74 -4.57
CA ALA A 176 -25.01 8.60 -4.38
C ALA A 176 -24.34 9.06 -5.69
N GLY A 177 -24.83 8.61 -6.86
CA GLY A 177 -24.38 9.08 -8.18
C GLY A 177 -23.09 8.46 -8.70
N PHE A 178 -22.56 7.41 -8.06
CA PHE A 178 -21.39 6.70 -8.58
C PHE A 178 -21.74 5.77 -9.75
N MET A 179 -22.95 5.21 -9.73
CA MET A 179 -23.46 4.28 -10.73
C MET A 179 -24.82 4.79 -11.23
N THR A 180 -25.08 4.70 -12.54
CA THR A 180 -26.40 4.99 -13.09
C THR A 180 -27.33 3.79 -13.00
N ARG A 181 -28.63 4.00 -13.08
CA ARG A 181 -29.64 2.92 -13.09
C ARG A 181 -29.42 1.91 -14.22
N ASP A 182 -29.00 2.36 -15.39
CA ASP A 182 -28.74 1.48 -16.53
C ASP A 182 -27.42 0.71 -16.40
N GLU A 183 -26.42 1.30 -15.76
CA GLU A 183 -25.20 0.59 -15.39
C GLU A 183 -25.46 -0.48 -14.34
N LEU A 184 -26.35 -0.24 -13.38
CA LEU A 184 -26.75 -1.25 -12.41
C LEU A 184 -27.38 -2.46 -13.11
N LYS A 185 -28.32 -2.24 -14.05
CA LYS A 185 -28.89 -3.34 -14.85
C LYS A 185 -27.82 -4.15 -15.58
N LYS A 186 -26.83 -3.48 -16.18
CA LYS A 186 -25.69 -4.14 -16.84
C LYS A 186 -24.81 -4.89 -15.85
N PHE A 187 -24.54 -4.27 -14.70
CA PHE A 187 -23.75 -4.85 -13.62
C PHE A 187 -24.38 -6.14 -13.09
N ASP A 188 -25.71 -6.15 -12.93
CA ASP A 188 -26.47 -7.30 -12.44
C ASP A 188 -26.65 -8.39 -13.50
N SER A 189 -26.73 -8.03 -14.79
CA SER A 189 -26.77 -9.00 -15.88
C SER A 189 -25.52 -9.87 -16.00
N LEU A 190 -24.40 -9.42 -15.41
CA LEU A 190 -23.15 -10.16 -15.39
C LEU A 190 -23.13 -11.12 -14.20
N TYR A 191 -23.24 -12.42 -14.50
CA TYR A 191 -23.10 -13.49 -13.52
C TYR A 191 -21.63 -13.64 -13.08
N SER A 192 -21.39 -13.58 -11.77
CA SER A 192 -20.11 -13.92 -11.17
C SER A 192 -20.31 -14.24 -9.69
N ASP A 193 -19.71 -15.34 -9.23
CA ASP A 193 -19.68 -15.72 -7.81
C ASP A 193 -18.67 -14.86 -7.01
N PHE A 194 -17.86 -14.07 -7.69
CA PHE A 194 -16.80 -13.26 -7.10
C PHE A 194 -17.19 -11.79 -6.99
N ASN A 195 -16.44 -11.05 -6.15
CA ASN A 195 -16.62 -9.62 -6.00
C ASN A 195 -16.39 -8.89 -7.34
N LYS A 196 -17.37 -8.10 -7.77
CA LYS A 196 -17.43 -7.42 -9.07
C LYS A 196 -16.79 -6.02 -9.08
N TYR A 197 -15.92 -5.68 -8.11
CA TYR A 197 -15.25 -4.37 -8.04
C TYR A 197 -14.41 -4.02 -9.29
N TRP A 198 -13.99 -5.01 -10.08
CA TRP A 198 -13.18 -4.87 -11.29
C TRP A 198 -14.01 -4.51 -12.54
N ILE A 199 -15.33 -4.70 -12.51
CA ILE A 199 -16.22 -4.48 -13.66
C ILE A 199 -16.15 -3.03 -14.19
N PRO A 200 -16.23 -1.98 -13.34
CA PRO A 200 -16.11 -0.60 -13.84
C PRO A 200 -14.77 -0.30 -14.51
N LEU A 201 -13.68 -0.95 -14.08
CA LEU A 201 -12.36 -0.78 -14.70
C LEU A 201 -12.33 -1.42 -16.10
N ALA A 202 -13.01 -2.54 -16.31
CA ALA A 202 -13.21 -3.10 -17.65
C ALA A 202 -14.06 -2.18 -18.53
N TRP A 203 -15.08 -1.53 -17.98
CA TRP A 203 -15.86 -0.51 -18.70
C TRP A 203 -15.02 0.71 -19.06
N PHE A 204 -14.10 1.15 -18.18
CA PHE A 204 -13.12 2.19 -18.46
C PHE A 204 -12.28 1.82 -19.68
N THR A 205 -11.69 0.61 -19.70
CA THR A 205 -10.86 0.14 -20.81
C THR A 205 -11.61 0.20 -22.13
N ASN A 206 -12.84 -0.31 -22.16
CA ASN A 206 -13.68 -0.31 -23.35
C ASN A 206 -14.06 1.12 -23.80
N LEU A 207 -14.38 2.01 -22.86
CA LEU A 207 -14.72 3.39 -23.16
C LEU A 207 -13.53 4.19 -23.67
N ALA A 208 -12.34 3.99 -23.12
CA ALA A 208 -11.10 4.61 -23.60
C ALA A 208 -10.72 4.11 -25.01
N ALA A 209 -10.88 2.81 -25.28
CA ALA A 209 -10.70 2.27 -26.63
C ALA A 209 -11.72 2.85 -27.62
N GLN A 210 -12.97 3.06 -27.19
CA GLN A 210 -13.98 3.76 -27.99
C GLN A 210 -13.60 5.22 -28.24
N ALA A 211 -13.15 5.95 -27.21
CA ALA A 211 -12.70 7.32 -27.34
C ALA A 211 -11.52 7.46 -28.33
N ARG A 212 -10.64 6.46 -28.41
CA ARG A 212 -9.58 6.38 -29.42
C ARG A 212 -10.13 6.20 -30.84
N ARG A 213 -11.11 5.32 -31.03
CA ARG A 213 -11.78 5.13 -32.34
C ARG A 213 -12.54 6.38 -32.79
N GLU A 214 -13.12 7.11 -31.83
CA GLU A 214 -13.81 8.39 -32.05
C GLU A 214 -12.84 9.57 -32.26
N GLY A 215 -11.52 9.34 -32.24
CA GLY A 215 -10.51 10.39 -32.41
C GLY A 215 -10.39 11.35 -31.22
N ARG A 216 -11.01 11.05 -30.07
CA ARG A 216 -10.94 11.85 -28.83
C ARG A 216 -9.64 11.63 -28.08
N VAL A 217 -9.05 10.43 -28.22
CA VAL A 217 -7.66 10.15 -27.87
C VAL A 217 -6.85 10.19 -29.17
N ARG A 218 -5.82 11.03 -29.23
CA ARG A 218 -5.13 11.38 -30.48
C ARG A 218 -4.32 10.22 -31.07
N ASP A 219 -3.63 9.46 -30.23
CA ASP A 219 -2.69 8.44 -30.66
C ASP A 219 -2.67 7.24 -29.71
N ASP A 220 -2.00 6.17 -30.15
CA ASP A 220 -1.95 4.90 -29.41
C ASP A 220 -1.03 4.99 -28.18
N VAL A 221 -0.10 5.95 -28.14
CA VAL A 221 0.78 6.19 -26.99
C VAL A 221 -0.03 6.80 -25.84
N ALA A 222 -0.91 7.75 -26.14
CA ALA A 222 -1.86 8.34 -25.22
C ALA A 222 -2.85 7.30 -24.68
N LEU A 223 -3.35 6.41 -25.55
CA LEU A 223 -4.19 5.29 -25.11
C LEU A 223 -3.41 4.33 -24.20
N ARG A 224 -2.17 3.98 -24.55
CA ARG A 224 -1.31 3.14 -23.71
C ARG A 224 -1.08 3.75 -22.34
N LEU A 225 -0.79 5.05 -22.26
CA LEU A 225 -0.60 5.76 -21.00
C LEU A 225 -1.86 5.70 -20.12
N LEU A 226 -3.05 5.85 -20.71
CA LEU A 226 -4.33 5.66 -20.00
C LEU A 226 -4.47 4.23 -19.45
N MET A 227 -4.09 3.22 -20.23
CA MET A 227 -4.17 1.81 -19.82
C MET A 227 -3.18 1.46 -18.72
N ASP A 228 -1.93 1.91 -18.85
CA ASP A 228 -0.88 1.68 -17.86
C ASP A 228 -1.30 2.28 -16.52
N GLU A 229 -1.86 3.49 -16.53
CA GLU A 229 -2.26 4.16 -15.30
C GLU A 229 -3.54 3.58 -14.68
N LEU A 230 -4.47 3.12 -15.50
CA LEU A 230 -5.61 2.33 -15.03
C LEU A 230 -5.16 1.02 -14.39
N ASN A 231 -4.15 0.35 -14.94
CA ASN A 231 -3.62 -0.90 -14.40
C ASN A 231 -2.92 -0.68 -13.05
N ASN A 232 -2.17 0.41 -12.89
CA ASN A 232 -1.62 0.83 -11.59
C ASN A 232 -2.74 1.06 -10.56
N TYR A 233 -3.82 1.74 -10.96
CA TYR A 233 -4.99 1.95 -10.11
C TYR A 233 -5.71 0.63 -9.75
N ARG A 234 -5.88 -0.27 -10.73
CA ARG A 234 -6.46 -1.60 -10.53
C ARG A 234 -5.62 -2.44 -9.56
N ALA A 235 -4.29 -2.38 -9.68
CA ALA A 235 -3.38 -3.10 -8.81
C ALA A 235 -3.57 -2.67 -7.34
N LYS A 236 -3.72 -1.37 -7.08
CA LYS A 236 -4.06 -0.84 -5.74
C LYS A 236 -5.38 -1.41 -5.20
N CYS A 237 -6.44 -1.40 -6.01
CA CYS A 237 -7.72 -2.03 -5.64
C CYS A 237 -7.56 -3.52 -5.32
N SER A 238 -6.79 -4.25 -6.12
CA SER A 238 -6.51 -5.68 -5.90
C SER A 238 -5.70 -5.92 -4.63
N MET A 239 -4.75 -5.05 -4.30
CA MET A 239 -3.95 -5.18 -3.08
C MET A 239 -4.79 -5.00 -1.83
N LEU A 240 -5.76 -4.08 -1.83
CA LEU A 240 -6.74 -3.98 -0.74
C LEU A 240 -7.54 -5.27 -0.57
N PHE A 241 -8.02 -5.86 -1.68
CA PHE A 241 -8.70 -7.15 -1.64
C PHE A 241 -7.83 -8.26 -1.06
N HIS A 242 -6.55 -8.32 -1.44
CA HIS A 242 -5.63 -9.33 -0.93
C HIS A 242 -5.35 -9.17 0.56
N TYR A 243 -5.22 -7.94 1.07
CA TYR A 243 -5.01 -7.70 2.50
C TYR A 243 -6.22 -8.08 3.36
N ASP A 244 -7.42 -7.83 2.84
CA ASP A 244 -8.69 -8.21 3.46
C ASP A 244 -8.90 -9.74 3.46
N TRP A 245 -8.65 -10.39 2.31
CA TRP A 245 -8.79 -11.84 2.19
C TRP A 245 -7.72 -12.60 2.99
N ILE A 246 -6.46 -12.16 2.91
CA ILE A 246 -5.32 -12.83 3.55
C ILE A 246 -4.90 -12.04 4.79
N SER A 247 -5.58 -12.33 5.90
CA SER A 247 -5.22 -11.84 7.22
C SER A 247 -3.91 -12.46 7.74
N ILE A 248 -3.35 -11.87 8.80
CA ILE A 248 -2.22 -12.49 9.51
C ILE A 248 -2.68 -13.87 10.02
N PRO A 249 -1.87 -14.94 9.89
CA PRO A 249 -2.25 -16.28 10.35
C PRO A 249 -2.74 -16.27 11.80
N LEU A 250 -3.89 -16.90 12.05
CA LEU A 250 -4.57 -16.88 13.35
C LEU A 250 -3.68 -17.32 14.51
N VAL A 251 -2.77 -18.27 14.27
CA VAL A 251 -1.82 -18.75 15.28
C VAL A 251 -0.87 -17.64 15.78
N TYR A 252 -0.54 -16.66 14.94
CA TYR A 252 0.27 -15.51 15.35
C TYR A 252 -0.56 -14.47 16.11
N THR A 253 -1.82 -14.26 15.72
CA THR A 253 -2.68 -13.24 16.35
C THR A 253 -3.14 -13.65 17.74
N GLN A 254 -3.30 -14.95 18.00
CA GLN A 254 -3.59 -15.49 19.34
C GLN A 254 -2.51 -15.12 20.38
N VAL A 255 -1.31 -14.75 19.93
CA VAL A 255 -0.18 -14.36 20.78
C VAL A 255 -0.10 -12.83 20.96
N ALA A 256 -0.78 -12.05 20.12
CA ALA A 256 -0.70 -10.59 20.15
C ALA A 256 -2.00 -9.93 19.65
N GLU A 257 -2.88 -9.57 20.58
CA GLU A 257 -4.08 -8.76 20.32
C GLU A 257 -3.71 -7.29 20.19
N GLN A 258 -3.61 -6.74 18.97
CA GLN A 258 -3.83 -5.31 18.67
C GLN A 258 -3.70 -4.97 17.17
N ILE A 259 -4.55 -4.02 16.73
CA ILE A 259 -4.56 -3.28 15.43
C ILE A 259 -4.37 -4.16 14.18
N ILE A 260 -5.29 -5.10 13.94
CA ILE A 260 -5.21 -5.98 12.76
C ILE A 260 -5.87 -5.34 11.52
N ASN A 261 -6.95 -4.58 11.73
CA ASN A 261 -7.77 -4.06 10.63
C ASN A 261 -7.91 -2.54 10.69
N PRO A 262 -7.17 -1.77 9.86
CA PRO A 262 -7.24 -0.31 9.84
C PRO A 262 -8.44 0.27 9.08
N PHE A 263 -9.33 -0.58 8.56
CA PHE A 263 -10.55 -0.18 7.84
C PHE A 263 -11.82 -0.25 8.70
N GLY A 264 -11.64 -0.42 10.01
CA GLY A 264 -12.69 -0.49 11.02
C GLY A 264 -13.24 0.88 11.43
N GLU A 265 -13.61 0.98 12.72
CA GLU A 265 -14.26 2.13 13.33
C GLU A 265 -13.48 2.79 14.47
N ASP A 266 -12.25 2.36 14.73
CA ASP A 266 -11.41 2.91 15.80
C ASP A 266 -10.91 4.33 15.49
N ASP A 267 -10.55 5.10 16.52
CA ASP A 267 -10.17 6.52 16.37
C ASP A 267 -8.99 6.73 15.39
N ASP A 268 -8.10 5.74 15.25
CA ASP A 268 -6.90 5.77 14.40
C ASP A 268 -7.05 5.00 13.07
N ASP A 269 -8.23 4.42 12.80
CA ASP A 269 -8.54 3.75 11.53
C ASP A 269 -8.71 4.74 10.38
N PHE A 270 -8.42 4.33 9.16
CA PHE A 270 -8.43 5.20 7.98
C PHE A 270 -9.79 5.88 7.72
N GLU A 271 -9.74 7.17 7.38
CA GLU A 271 -10.88 8.01 7.02
C GLU A 271 -11.34 7.78 5.57
N THR A 272 -11.74 6.55 5.26
CA THR A 272 -12.09 6.11 3.90
C THR A 272 -13.25 6.90 3.28
N ASN A 273 -14.28 7.25 4.06
CA ASN A 273 -15.40 8.06 3.56
C ASN A 273 -14.98 9.45 3.11
N LYS A 274 -14.06 10.11 3.84
CA LYS A 274 -13.52 11.43 3.46
C LYS A 274 -12.69 11.34 2.19
N LEU A 275 -11.90 10.27 2.04
CA LEU A 275 -11.15 10.02 0.82
C LEU A 275 -12.08 9.83 -0.38
N ILE A 276 -13.18 9.10 -0.23
CA ILE A 276 -14.22 8.94 -1.26
C ILE A 276 -14.78 10.31 -1.68
N ASP A 277 -15.18 11.14 -0.71
CA ASP A 277 -15.77 12.46 -0.99
C ASP A 277 -14.79 13.39 -1.72
N ARG A 278 -13.54 13.43 -1.25
CA ARG A 278 -12.46 14.18 -1.89
C ARG A 278 -12.22 13.73 -3.34
N ASN A 279 -12.24 12.42 -3.58
CA ASN A 279 -11.97 11.84 -4.89
C ASN A 279 -13.06 12.14 -5.92
N ILE A 280 -14.32 12.31 -5.48
CA ILE A 280 -15.41 12.80 -6.35
C ILE A 280 -15.20 14.27 -6.68
N GLN A 281 -14.93 15.10 -5.68
CA GLN A 281 -14.81 16.55 -5.86
C GLN A 281 -13.67 16.92 -6.82
N ALA A 282 -12.53 16.23 -6.72
CA ALA A 282 -11.39 16.47 -7.60
C ALA A 282 -11.73 16.30 -9.09
N ASN A 283 -12.64 15.38 -9.43
CA ASN A 283 -13.11 15.14 -10.81
C ASN A 283 -13.83 16.36 -11.42
N ASP A 284 -14.46 17.21 -10.60
CA ASP A 284 -15.23 18.36 -11.08
C ASP A 284 -14.36 19.58 -11.43
N MET A 285 -13.17 19.70 -10.82
CA MET A 285 -12.34 20.93 -10.89
C MET A 285 -11.40 21.01 -12.11
N HIS A 286 -11.23 19.93 -12.87
CA HIS A 286 -10.09 19.76 -13.78
C HIS A 286 -10.18 20.46 -15.15
N GLN A 287 -11.24 21.22 -15.43
CA GLN A 287 -11.40 21.91 -16.73
C GLN A 287 -11.27 23.42 -16.66
N ASN A 288 -11.05 23.98 -15.46
CA ASN A 288 -10.93 25.41 -15.25
C ASN A 288 -9.47 25.80 -15.08
N LEU A 289 -8.72 25.84 -16.19
CA LEU A 289 -7.35 26.37 -16.16
C LEU A 289 -7.40 27.91 -16.15
N PRO A 290 -6.57 28.58 -15.33
CA PRO A 290 -6.38 30.02 -15.46
C PRO A 290 -5.73 30.35 -16.82
N PRO A 291 -5.97 31.55 -17.37
CA PRO A 291 -5.29 31.99 -18.58
C PRO A 291 -3.78 32.01 -18.35
N ALA A 292 -3.02 31.69 -19.40
CA ALA A 292 -1.56 31.76 -19.36
C ALA A 292 -1.12 33.23 -19.36
N GLU A 293 -0.40 33.63 -18.31
CA GLU A 293 0.11 34.99 -18.12
C GLU A 293 1.62 34.94 -17.88
N LYS A 294 2.32 36.04 -18.18
CA LYS A 294 3.74 36.18 -17.82
C LYS A 294 3.86 36.21 -16.31
N ASP A 295 4.74 35.37 -15.77
CA ASP A 295 4.99 35.36 -14.33
C ASP A 295 5.74 36.62 -13.87
N LYS A 296 5.79 36.82 -12.54
CA LYS A 296 6.43 37.98 -11.91
C LYS A 296 7.92 38.13 -12.26
N TYR A 297 8.60 37.03 -12.54
CA TYR A 297 10.04 36.96 -12.77
C TYR A 297 10.39 36.84 -14.26
N TRP A 298 9.41 37.03 -15.16
CA TRP A 298 9.54 36.77 -16.60
C TRP A 298 10.74 37.46 -17.28
N ASN A 299 11.13 38.66 -16.83
CA ASN A 299 12.26 39.42 -17.38
C ASN A 299 13.53 39.34 -16.50
N GLU A 300 13.49 38.62 -15.38
CA GLU A 300 14.62 38.51 -14.46
C GLU A 300 15.47 37.28 -14.81
N THR A 301 16.79 37.43 -14.82
CA THR A 301 17.73 36.32 -15.09
C THR A 301 17.80 35.33 -13.93
N THR A 302 17.54 35.79 -12.71
CA THR A 302 17.56 34.97 -11.49
C THR A 302 16.34 35.30 -10.65
N ALA A 303 15.36 34.41 -10.62
CA ALA A 303 14.18 34.56 -9.77
C ALA A 303 14.56 34.39 -8.28
N GLN A 304 14.37 35.44 -7.48
CA GLN A 304 14.52 35.38 -6.02
C GLN A 304 13.19 35.65 -5.32
N PRO A 305 12.46 34.61 -4.88
CA PRO A 305 11.30 34.75 -4.03
C PRO A 305 11.63 35.47 -2.70
N PRO A 306 10.79 36.41 -2.23
CA PRO A 306 11.03 37.09 -0.97
C PRO A 306 10.81 36.15 0.22
N TYR A 307 11.56 36.39 1.30
CA TYR A 307 11.44 35.67 2.56
C TYR A 307 10.71 36.52 3.59
N THR A 308 9.93 35.88 4.46
CA THR A 308 9.35 36.55 5.63
C THR A 308 10.43 36.82 6.69
N LEU A 309 10.17 37.76 7.60
CA LEU A 309 11.10 38.05 8.71
C LEU A 309 11.42 36.81 9.56
N ALA A 310 10.46 35.91 9.74
CA ALA A 310 10.64 34.69 10.53
C ALA A 310 11.60 33.68 9.88
N THR A 311 11.70 33.70 8.54
CA THR A 311 12.53 32.78 7.73
C THR A 311 13.78 33.46 7.17
N ALA A 312 14.02 34.74 7.45
CA ALA A 312 15.11 35.52 6.88
C ALA A 312 16.49 34.98 7.26
N SER A 313 16.63 34.32 8.41
CA SER A 313 17.90 33.70 8.81
C SER A 313 18.30 32.51 7.93
N GLU A 314 17.35 31.91 7.20
CA GLU A 314 17.62 30.79 6.30
C GLU A 314 18.34 31.23 5.02
N THR A 315 18.17 32.49 4.59
CA THR A 315 18.84 33.03 3.40
C THR A 315 20.34 33.21 3.59
N LEU A 316 20.81 33.24 4.85
CA LEU A 316 22.22 33.32 5.19
C LEU A 316 22.94 31.98 5.02
N LYS A 317 22.20 30.87 4.88
CA LYS A 317 22.79 29.57 4.62
C LYS A 317 23.25 29.51 3.16
N PRO A 318 24.54 29.25 2.89
CA PRO A 318 25.01 29.13 1.51
C PRO A 318 24.33 27.94 0.83
N SER A 319 24.14 28.05 -0.48
CA SER A 319 23.67 26.93 -1.29
C SER A 319 24.58 25.72 -1.09
N PHE A 320 23.98 24.55 -0.86
CA PHE A 320 24.73 23.31 -0.72
C PHE A 320 25.27 22.88 -2.09
N LEU A 321 26.59 22.96 -2.27
CA LEU A 321 27.27 22.62 -3.54
C LEU A 321 27.83 21.18 -3.54
N GLY A 322 27.56 20.40 -2.49
CA GLY A 322 28.11 19.06 -2.28
C GLY A 322 29.27 19.05 -1.29
N SER A 323 29.46 17.93 -0.59
CA SER A 323 30.52 17.77 0.41
C SER A 323 31.93 17.83 -0.18
N THR A 324 32.06 17.59 -1.48
CA THR A 324 33.32 17.57 -2.23
C THR A 324 33.71 18.92 -2.83
N PHE A 325 32.89 19.95 -2.67
CA PHE A 325 33.06 21.23 -3.38
C PHE A 325 34.41 21.93 -3.10
N ASP A 326 34.96 21.76 -1.90
CA ASP A 326 36.26 22.32 -1.52
C ASP A 326 37.43 21.31 -1.66
N MET A 327 37.20 20.15 -2.28
CA MET A 327 38.27 19.22 -2.60
C MET A 327 39.06 19.78 -3.79
N ARG A 328 40.07 20.59 -3.49
CA ARG A 328 41.10 20.98 -4.46
C ARG A 328 41.99 19.77 -4.70
N MET A 329 41.96 19.22 -5.92
CA MET A 329 43.02 18.33 -6.38
C MET A 329 44.26 19.22 -6.54
N THR A 330 45.22 19.14 -5.62
CA THR A 330 46.54 19.72 -5.84
C THR A 330 47.16 18.95 -7.00
N ASP A 331 47.20 19.55 -8.18
CA ASP A 331 48.09 19.12 -9.25
C ASP A 331 49.53 19.53 -8.89
N ASP A 332 50.07 18.95 -7.82
CA ASP A 332 51.49 19.08 -7.47
C ASP A 332 52.26 17.93 -8.12
N SER A 333 52.61 18.14 -9.39
CA SER A 333 53.69 17.41 -10.05
C SER A 333 55.04 17.83 -9.46
N ASN A 334 55.39 17.29 -8.28
CA ASN A 334 56.74 17.06 -7.73
C ASN A 334 56.75 17.18 -6.20
N GLN A 335 56.52 16.09 -5.46
CA GLN A 335 57.13 15.91 -4.13
C GLN A 335 57.48 14.45 -3.89
N GLN A 336 58.63 14.05 -4.41
CA GLN A 336 59.42 12.96 -3.86
C GLN A 336 60.53 13.62 -3.05
N GLN A 337 60.31 13.83 -1.75
CA GLN A 337 61.40 14.22 -0.85
C GLN A 337 61.24 13.62 0.55
N THR A 338 62.35 13.03 0.95
CA THR A 338 62.64 12.14 2.06
C THR A 338 62.46 12.82 3.42
N MET A 339 61.95 12.06 4.40
CA MET A 339 61.89 12.49 5.80
C MET A 339 63.29 12.40 6.45
N ASP A 340 63.74 13.50 7.05
CA ASP A 340 64.85 13.49 8.03
C ASP A 340 64.33 13.81 9.44
N ALA A 341 65.06 13.31 10.44
CA ALA A 341 64.58 12.98 11.78
C ALA A 341 64.96 14.02 12.89
N ILE A 342 63.95 14.44 13.68
CA ILE A 342 63.85 14.85 15.13
C ILE A 342 64.79 15.99 15.67
N PRO A 343 64.42 16.82 16.68
CA PRO A 343 64.41 16.42 18.11
C PRO A 343 63.22 16.92 18.98
N ASN A 344 62.99 16.21 20.08
CA ASN A 344 61.93 16.34 21.10
C ASN A 344 61.93 17.66 21.90
N THR A 345 60.76 18.11 22.37
CA THR A 345 60.39 18.57 23.76
C THR A 345 59.03 19.32 23.77
N PRO A 346 58.33 19.50 24.92
CA PRO A 346 57.39 18.56 25.49
C PRO A 346 55.91 19.03 25.41
N SER A 347 54.98 18.08 25.25
CA SER A 347 53.54 18.33 25.34
C SER A 347 53.11 18.64 26.78
N LEU A 348 52.46 19.78 27.01
CA LEU A 348 51.65 19.96 28.22
C LEU A 348 50.40 19.08 28.12
N ARG A 349 50.34 18.03 28.95
CA ARG A 349 49.12 17.29 29.26
C ARG A 349 48.19 18.16 30.10
N THR A 350 46.92 18.22 29.72
CA THR A 350 45.82 18.27 30.70
C THR A 350 44.95 17.02 30.54
N PRO A 351 44.75 16.25 31.62
CA PRO A 351 43.86 15.09 31.64
C PRO A 351 42.51 15.49 32.25
N MET A 352 41.39 15.11 31.61
CA MET A 352 40.10 14.75 32.22
C MET A 352 38.96 14.89 31.19
N LEU A 353 38.54 13.76 30.61
CA LEU A 353 37.12 13.40 30.37
C LEU A 353 37.07 12.04 29.66
N GLY A 354 37.52 11.01 30.37
CA GLY A 354 37.20 9.63 30.08
C GLY A 354 36.20 9.14 31.11
N ARG A 355 34.90 9.30 30.83
CA ARG A 355 33.79 8.48 31.34
C ARG A 355 32.47 9.14 30.92
N PHE A 356 31.88 8.63 29.84
CA PHE A 356 30.44 8.39 29.64
C PHE A 356 30.19 8.16 28.16
N LEU A 357 30.57 6.98 27.64
CA LEU A 357 29.91 6.36 26.48
C LEU A 357 30.05 4.83 26.59
N THR A 358 29.44 4.27 27.63
CA THR A 358 28.95 2.88 27.61
C THR A 358 27.43 2.96 27.58
N ALA A 359 26.86 3.03 26.38
CA ALA A 359 25.49 2.66 26.12
C ALA A 359 25.45 2.10 24.70
N ALA A 360 25.34 0.78 24.64
CA ALA A 360 25.18 0.01 23.43
C ALA A 360 23.93 0.47 22.66
N SER A 361 24.11 0.84 21.40
CA SER A 361 23.05 0.75 20.40
C SER A 361 23.22 -0.58 19.66
N PRO A 362 22.27 -1.52 19.72
CA PRO A 362 22.33 -2.68 18.85
C PRO A 362 21.83 -2.27 17.46
N ALA A 363 22.73 -1.77 16.63
CA ALA A 363 22.54 -1.76 15.18
C ALA A 363 22.78 -3.19 14.68
N ILE A 364 21.70 -3.96 14.52
CA ILE A 364 21.77 -5.28 13.89
C ILE A 364 22.05 -5.07 12.40
N SER A 365 23.31 -5.29 12.06
CA SER A 365 23.83 -5.49 10.72
C SER A 365 23.25 -6.78 10.13
N LEU A 366 22.40 -6.66 9.11
CA LEU A 366 22.03 -7.77 8.23
C LEU A 366 22.81 -7.64 6.91
N LYS A 367 24.02 -8.22 6.89
CA LYS A 367 24.69 -8.65 5.66
C LYS A 367 25.33 -10.01 5.88
N ASN A 368 24.62 -11.06 5.45
CA ASN A 368 25.03 -12.00 4.40
C ASN A 368 24.30 -13.34 4.56
N PHE A 369 23.61 -13.80 3.52
CA PHE A 369 23.90 -15.08 2.84
C PHE A 369 23.01 -15.22 1.58
N GLY A 370 23.64 -15.38 0.41
CA GLY A 370 23.02 -16.03 -0.75
C GLY A 370 22.70 -15.16 -1.99
N ARG A 371 23.72 -14.79 -2.78
CA ARG A 371 23.58 -14.68 -4.25
C ARG A 371 24.71 -15.50 -4.92
N PRO A 372 24.42 -16.28 -5.97
CA PRO A 372 25.44 -17.09 -6.64
C PRO A 372 26.30 -16.24 -7.59
N LYS A 373 27.60 -16.53 -7.51
CA LYS A 373 28.72 -16.43 -8.46
C LYS A 373 28.56 -15.64 -9.77
N GLY A 374 29.53 -14.74 -10.01
CA GLY A 374 30.04 -14.47 -11.37
C GLY A 374 30.66 -13.09 -11.62
N GLY A 375 31.94 -12.91 -11.25
CA GLY A 375 32.97 -12.16 -12.02
C GLY A 375 32.79 -10.67 -12.36
N LEU A 376 33.57 -9.82 -11.69
CA LEU A 376 33.87 -8.42 -12.03
C LEU A 376 34.60 -8.25 -13.39
N HIS A 377 34.36 -7.12 -14.07
CA HIS A 377 35.43 -6.19 -14.42
C HIS A 377 34.95 -4.73 -14.57
N MET A 378 35.90 -3.82 -14.32
CA MET A 378 35.85 -2.41 -13.93
C MET A 378 35.11 -1.36 -14.79
N LEU A 379 34.56 -0.38 -14.06
CA LEU A 379 34.59 1.09 -14.25
C LEU A 379 34.87 1.65 -15.66
N ARG A 380 33.90 2.43 -16.18
CA ARG A 380 34.22 3.62 -16.96
C ARG A 380 33.18 4.72 -16.77
N LEU A 381 33.64 5.87 -16.27
CA LEU A 381 32.94 7.16 -16.28
C LEU A 381 32.53 7.53 -17.71
N ARG A 382 31.35 8.14 -17.85
CA ARG A 382 31.05 8.96 -19.04
C ARG A 382 30.12 10.12 -18.67
N GLY A 383 30.68 11.32 -18.75
CA GLY A 383 29.95 12.57 -18.86
C GLY A 383 29.44 12.82 -20.28
N ASP A 384 28.68 13.90 -20.39
CA ASP A 384 27.75 14.24 -21.47
C ASP A 384 28.32 14.34 -22.89
N SER A 385 27.42 14.08 -23.84
CA SER A 385 27.02 14.96 -24.94
C SER A 385 27.04 14.36 -26.36
N VAL A 386 25.95 14.70 -27.06
CA VAL A 386 25.74 14.89 -28.50
C VAL A 386 25.68 13.65 -29.43
N ASN A 387 24.58 13.71 -30.19
CA ASN A 387 24.03 12.89 -31.24
C ASN A 387 24.91 12.81 -32.52
N SER A 388 25.04 11.63 -33.13
CA SER A 388 25.01 11.42 -34.59
C SER A 388 25.32 9.94 -34.95
N ASN A 389 24.35 9.24 -35.57
CA ASN A 389 24.59 8.07 -36.44
C ASN A 389 25.28 8.54 -37.73
N PRO A 390 26.18 7.75 -38.37
CA PRO A 390 25.75 6.84 -39.43
C PRO A 390 26.60 5.56 -39.73
N TRP A 391 25.91 4.53 -40.25
CA TRP A 391 26.26 3.57 -41.33
C TRP A 391 27.59 2.77 -41.39
N GLN A 392 27.43 1.44 -41.57
CA GLN A 392 28.18 0.51 -42.49
C GLN A 392 29.69 0.36 -42.26
N SER A 393 30.41 -0.69 -42.63
CA SER A 393 30.26 -2.01 -43.28
C SER A 393 31.63 -2.70 -43.10
N GLU A 394 31.83 -3.87 -43.72
CA GLU A 394 33.12 -4.59 -43.95
C GLU A 394 33.52 -5.54 -42.81
N GLU A 395 33.33 -6.86 -42.88
CA GLU A 395 33.66 -7.89 -43.90
C GLU A 395 35.09 -8.46 -43.75
N GLN A 396 35.11 -9.80 -43.66
CA GLN A 396 36.19 -10.73 -44.01
C GLN A 396 37.45 -10.89 -43.14
N SER A 397 37.58 -12.10 -42.58
CA SER A 397 38.59 -13.10 -42.98
C SER A 397 39.13 -13.89 -41.78
N ARG A 398 38.83 -15.20 -41.72
CA ARG A 398 39.81 -16.23 -41.33
C ARG A 398 39.31 -17.62 -41.69
N SER A 399 40.00 -18.21 -42.67
CA SER A 399 39.85 -19.58 -43.13
C SER A 399 40.66 -20.57 -42.30
N ASN A 400 40.27 -21.84 -42.44
CA ASN A 400 40.98 -23.10 -42.18
C ASN A 400 41.04 -23.61 -40.73
N CYS A 401 40.32 -24.70 -40.44
CA CYS A 401 40.87 -26.05 -40.61
C CYS A 401 39.79 -27.13 -40.64
N ILE A 402 40.04 -28.09 -41.52
CA ILE A 402 39.36 -29.31 -41.92
C ILE A 402 39.07 -30.26 -40.74
N ASN A 403 37.92 -30.92 -40.76
CA ASN A 403 37.81 -32.38 -40.63
C ASN A 403 36.53 -32.86 -41.31
N GLU A 404 36.73 -33.76 -42.27
CA GLU A 404 35.75 -34.52 -43.03
C GLU A 404 35.09 -35.58 -42.14
N GLU A 405 33.81 -35.85 -42.41
CA GLU A 405 33.27 -37.19 -42.74
C GLU A 405 31.76 -37.04 -43.02
N ASP A 406 31.42 -36.95 -44.32
CA ASP A 406 30.60 -37.90 -45.08
C ASP A 406 29.32 -38.50 -44.42
N SER A 407 28.12 -38.54 -45.01
CA SER A 407 27.70 -38.37 -46.41
C SER A 407 26.21 -37.96 -46.51
N GLU A 408 25.95 -37.26 -47.61
CA GLU A 408 24.70 -37.06 -48.38
C GLU A 408 23.83 -38.34 -48.50
N GLY A 409 22.55 -38.33 -48.85
CA GLY A 409 21.76 -37.35 -49.57
C GLY A 409 20.36 -37.91 -49.89
N GLU A 410 19.57 -37.06 -50.52
CA GLU A 410 18.12 -37.09 -50.69
C GLU A 410 17.56 -38.13 -51.68
N GLU A 411 16.32 -38.53 -51.38
CA GLU A 411 15.13 -38.66 -52.26
C GLU A 411 15.23 -39.20 -53.71
N ARG A 412 14.34 -40.16 -54.03
CA ARG A 412 13.40 -40.05 -55.17
C ARG A 412 12.29 -41.12 -55.14
N GLU A 413 11.15 -40.71 -55.70
CA GLU A 413 9.79 -41.20 -55.59
C GLU A 413 9.49 -42.56 -56.27
N SER A 414 8.43 -43.25 -55.81
CA SER A 414 7.23 -43.50 -56.64
C SER A 414 6.16 -44.36 -55.92
N SER A 415 5.00 -43.72 -55.72
CA SER A 415 3.61 -44.22 -55.80
C SER A 415 3.32 -45.73 -55.91
N GLN A 416 2.44 -46.23 -55.02
CA GLN A 416 1.27 -47.05 -55.40
C GLN A 416 0.16 -46.94 -54.35
N GLN A 417 -1.06 -47.17 -54.82
CA GLN A 417 -2.34 -46.60 -54.40
C GLN A 417 -3.23 -47.68 -53.78
N SER A 418 -3.96 -47.38 -52.68
CA SER A 418 -5.33 -47.89 -52.45
C SER A 418 -5.96 -47.31 -51.17
N THR A 419 -7.18 -46.79 -51.31
CA THR A 419 -8.19 -46.51 -50.26
C THR A 419 -9.44 -47.31 -50.66
N PRO A 420 -10.35 -47.74 -49.75
CA PRO A 420 -11.31 -46.80 -49.14
C PRO A 420 -11.79 -47.08 -47.69
N VAL A 421 -12.02 -45.97 -46.98
CA VAL A 421 -13.22 -45.64 -46.18
C VAL A 421 -13.62 -46.58 -45.02
N ASN A 422 -13.46 -46.11 -43.77
CA ASN A 422 -14.57 -46.09 -42.81
C ASN A 422 -14.45 -44.99 -41.72
N ARG A 423 -15.62 -44.60 -41.23
CA ARG A 423 -16.07 -43.39 -40.50
C ARG A 423 -15.52 -43.15 -39.07
N PRO A 424 -15.87 -42.00 -38.41
CA PRO A 424 -14.99 -41.24 -37.51
C PRO A 424 -15.08 -41.63 -36.03
N CYS A 425 -13.99 -41.40 -35.30
CA CYS A 425 -13.94 -41.55 -33.85
C CYS A 425 -14.39 -40.25 -33.15
N LYS A 426 -15.45 -40.33 -32.33
CA LYS A 426 -15.92 -39.27 -31.41
C LYS A 426 -15.30 -39.47 -30.01
N PRO A 427 -15.36 -38.45 -29.13
CA PRO A 427 -14.32 -38.14 -28.16
C PRO A 427 -14.43 -38.93 -26.85
N ARG A 428 -13.29 -39.23 -26.21
CA ARG A 428 -13.27 -39.82 -24.87
C ARG A 428 -13.16 -38.72 -23.81
N ARG A 429 -14.32 -38.48 -23.19
CA ARG A 429 -14.60 -37.69 -21.99
C ARG A 429 -13.77 -38.24 -20.82
N LEU A 430 -13.09 -37.36 -20.09
CA LEU A 430 -12.40 -37.68 -18.84
C LEU A 430 -13.44 -38.03 -17.77
N GLU A 431 -13.33 -39.25 -17.24
CA GLU A 431 -14.06 -39.75 -16.09
C GLU A 431 -13.49 -39.09 -14.82
N ALA A 432 -14.27 -38.17 -14.24
CA ALA A 432 -14.13 -37.76 -12.87
C ALA A 432 -15.52 -37.36 -12.37
N SER A 433 -16.27 -38.31 -11.80
CA SER A 433 -17.34 -38.05 -10.82
C SER A 433 -18.18 -39.33 -10.55
N GLU A 434 -17.65 -40.24 -9.73
CA GLU A 434 -18.49 -41.25 -9.05
C GLU A 434 -18.32 -41.25 -7.52
N GLN A 435 -17.31 -40.56 -6.98
CA GLN A 435 -17.16 -40.40 -5.53
C GLN A 435 -17.90 -39.17 -4.95
N GLN A 436 -18.33 -38.24 -5.79
CA GLN A 436 -19.04 -37.03 -5.36
C GLN A 436 -20.57 -37.24 -5.30
N LYS A 437 -21.11 -38.12 -6.16
CA LYS A 437 -22.54 -38.44 -6.22
C LYS A 437 -23.04 -39.32 -5.05
N LYS A 438 -22.16 -40.10 -4.41
CA LYS A 438 -22.49 -40.89 -3.21
C LYS A 438 -22.55 -40.10 -1.91
N ARG A 439 -22.10 -38.84 -1.89
CA ARG A 439 -22.21 -37.95 -0.72
C ARG A 439 -23.49 -37.10 -0.73
N GLU A 440 -24.12 -36.91 -1.89
CA GLU A 440 -25.33 -36.09 -2.03
C GLU A 440 -26.64 -36.85 -1.79
N GLU A 441 -26.65 -38.19 -1.85
CA GLU A 441 -27.86 -38.99 -1.57
C GLU A 441 -28.06 -39.34 -0.08
N ALA A 442 -27.15 -38.94 0.82
CA ALA A 442 -27.19 -39.30 2.24
C ALA A 442 -27.70 -38.20 3.20
N GLN A 443 -28.13 -37.05 2.69
CA GLN A 443 -28.74 -35.99 3.50
C GLN A 443 -29.96 -35.43 2.77
N ILE A 444 -31.12 -36.06 2.95
CA ILE A 444 -32.47 -35.46 3.10
C ILE A 444 -33.41 -36.65 3.39
N THR A 445 -33.68 -36.90 4.68
CA THR A 445 -34.89 -37.60 5.13
C THR A 445 -35.48 -36.73 6.23
N ILE A 446 -36.43 -35.87 5.87
CA ILE A 446 -37.24 -35.11 6.83
C ILE A 446 -38.41 -36.01 7.19
N THR A 447 -38.44 -36.49 8.43
CA THR A 447 -39.59 -37.19 9.01
C THR A 447 -40.55 -36.12 9.54
N ILE A 448 -41.77 -36.10 9.01
CA ILE A 448 -42.85 -35.24 9.53
C ILE A 448 -43.57 -36.07 10.60
N GLU A 449 -43.46 -35.68 11.87
CA GLU A 449 -44.38 -36.12 12.92
C GLU A 449 -45.57 -35.17 13.01
N PRO A 450 -46.81 -35.67 13.22
CA PRO A 450 -47.97 -34.82 13.37
C PRO A 450 -48.04 -34.22 14.78
N SER A 451 -48.28 -32.91 14.83
CA SER A 451 -48.58 -32.13 16.02
C SER A 451 -49.88 -32.58 16.67
N THR A 452 -49.81 -32.95 17.96
CA THR A 452 -50.97 -33.11 18.85
C THR A 452 -51.26 -31.77 19.51
N GLU A 453 -52.46 -31.22 19.27
CA GLU A 453 -53.04 -30.14 20.08
C GLU A 453 -53.79 -30.74 21.27
N ASN A 454 -53.65 -30.09 22.41
CA ASN A 454 -54.35 -30.36 23.67
C ASN A 454 -55.84 -30.04 23.55
N GLU A 455 -56.70 -30.84 24.21
CA GLU A 455 -57.76 -30.27 25.06
C GLU A 455 -58.30 -31.31 26.06
N THR A 456 -58.44 -30.84 27.30
CA THR A 456 -59.09 -31.49 28.43
C THR A 456 -60.55 -31.03 28.43
N THR A 457 -61.51 -31.95 28.61
CA THR A 457 -62.84 -31.65 29.16
C THR A 457 -63.49 -32.91 29.72
N ASP A 458 -63.78 -32.86 31.02
CA ASP A 458 -64.89 -33.45 31.77
C ASP A 458 -65.52 -34.80 31.33
N ALA A 459 -65.27 -35.85 32.14
CA ALA A 459 -66.28 -36.64 32.87
C ALA A 459 -65.62 -37.88 33.52
#